data_AF-A0A960VQ79-F1
#
_entry.id   AF-A0A960VQ79-F1
#
_cell.length_a   1.000
_cell.length_b   1.000
_cell.length_c   1.000
_cell.angle_alpha   90.00
_cell.angle_beta   90.00
_cell.angle_gamma   90.00
#
_symmetry.space_group_name_H-M   'P 1'
#
loop_
_entity.id
_entity.type
_entity.pdbx_description
1 polymer ?
#
loop_
_entity_poly.entity_id
_entity_poly.type
_entity_poly.pdbx_seq_one_letter_code
_entity_poly.pdbx_strand_id
1 'polypeptide(L)'
;MVNKILLAFTLAAAMPLSALTLEECPSTPGVEICDNGIDDDGNGFTDCSDFACVADDMCEGNPLTCTDGDDNDGDGFIDCEDYNCSQNCETADLCGSSEATVETCSDGLDNDLDGFIDCDDFDCSRNTCDAVRALCADPG
;
A
#
# COMPACT_ATOMS: atom_id res chain seq x y z
N MET A 1 9.82 -34.72 56.27
CA MET A 1 11.10 -35.35 55.86
C MET A 1 11.90 -34.28 55.12
N VAL A 2 13.01 -33.82 55.72
CA VAL A 2 14.41 -33.87 55.20
C VAL A 2 14.60 -33.02 53.92
N ASN A 3 15.55 -32.10 53.75
CA ASN A 3 16.63 -31.48 54.53
C ASN A 3 17.36 -30.54 53.54
N LYS A 4 17.76 -29.34 54.01
CA LYS A 4 18.94 -28.51 53.65
C LYS A 4 19.47 -28.54 52.20
N ILE A 5 19.76 -27.39 51.59
CA ILE A 5 21.10 -26.76 51.70
C ILE A 5 21.04 -25.22 51.58
N LEU A 6 21.98 -24.64 52.31
CA LEU A 6 22.24 -23.26 52.67
C LEU A 6 23.16 -22.56 51.64
N LEU A 7 23.15 -21.22 51.70
CA LEU A 7 24.17 -20.23 51.28
C LEU A 7 23.99 -19.48 49.94
N ALA A 8 23.49 -18.26 50.13
CA ALA A 8 24.13 -16.98 49.79
C ALA A 8 24.36 -16.66 48.31
N PHE A 9 23.54 -15.75 47.76
CA PHE A 9 24.07 -14.68 46.92
C PHE A 9 23.50 -13.32 47.34
N THR A 10 24.45 -12.44 47.54
CA THR A 10 24.36 -11.04 47.93
C THR A 10 23.66 -10.17 46.90
N LEU A 11 23.18 -9.03 47.41
CA LEU A 11 22.88 -7.78 46.72
C LEU A 11 21.58 -7.72 45.91
N ALA A 12 20.60 -7.07 46.53
CA ALA A 12 19.52 -6.39 45.84
C ALA A 12 20.10 -5.41 44.82
N ALA A 13 20.05 -5.77 43.54
CA ALA A 13 20.03 -4.80 42.47
C ALA A 13 18.55 -4.48 42.21
N ALA A 14 18.15 -3.27 42.60
CA ALA A 14 16.89 -2.69 42.18
C ALA A 14 16.86 -2.73 40.65
N MET A 15 15.94 -3.51 40.07
CA MET A 15 15.62 -3.35 38.66
C MET A 15 14.86 -2.03 38.54
N PRO A 16 15.39 -1.02 37.82
CA PRO A 16 14.63 0.18 37.55
C PRO A 16 13.37 -0.20 36.76
N LEU A 17 12.30 0.56 36.98
CA LEU A 17 10.99 0.47 36.33
C LEU A 17 11.06 0.88 34.84
N SER A 18 12.03 0.35 34.10
CA SER A 18 12.31 0.68 32.70
C SER A 18 12.37 -0.55 31.80
N ALA A 19 11.71 -1.64 32.19
CA ALA A 19 11.63 -2.90 31.42
C ALA A 19 10.29 -3.06 30.66
N LEU A 20 9.82 -1.99 30.02
CA LEU A 20 9.13 -2.13 28.73
C LEU A 20 10.10 -1.57 27.70
N THR A 21 11.01 -2.41 27.23
CA THR A 21 11.71 -2.15 25.98
C THR A 21 10.66 -2.30 24.88
N LEU A 22 10.13 -1.18 24.38
CA LEU A 22 9.76 -1.17 22.97
C LEU A 22 11.08 -1.49 22.27
N GLU A 23 11.16 -2.61 21.55
CA GLU A 23 12.23 -2.78 20.59
C GLU A 23 12.08 -1.64 19.59
N GLU A 24 12.77 -0.53 19.84
CA GLU A 24 13.02 0.46 18.82
C GLU A 24 13.89 -0.24 17.76
N CYS A 25 13.25 -0.76 16.72
CA CYS A 25 13.95 -1.10 15.49
C CYS A 25 14.65 0.18 15.04
N PRO A 26 15.97 0.16 14.80
CA PRO A 26 16.70 1.36 14.45
C PRO A 26 16.15 1.88 13.12
N SER A 27 15.33 2.94 13.18
CA SER A 27 14.82 3.69 12.03
C SER A 27 15.96 4.46 11.35
N THR A 28 16.95 3.75 10.85
CA THR A 28 17.77 4.21 9.75
C THR A 28 16.95 4.02 8.48
N PRO A 29 16.91 4.97 7.54
CA PRO A 29 16.36 4.70 6.22
C PRO A 29 17.23 3.62 5.57
N GLY A 30 16.83 2.36 5.75
CA GLY A 30 17.24 1.26 4.90
C GLY A 30 16.54 1.45 3.55
N VAL A 31 17.16 0.93 2.50
CA VAL A 31 16.41 0.72 1.26
C VAL A 31 15.65 -0.58 1.49
N GLU A 32 14.33 -0.53 1.37
CA GLU A 32 13.50 -1.73 1.38
C GLU A 32 13.77 -2.56 0.12
N ILE A 33 13.87 -3.89 0.27
CA ILE A 33 13.94 -4.81 -0.88
C ILE A 33 12.56 -5.43 -1.02
N CYS A 34 11.84 -5.02 -2.05
CA CYS A 34 10.39 -5.23 -2.15
C CYS A 34 9.92 -6.66 -2.50
N ASP A 35 10.80 -7.67 -2.49
CA ASP A 35 10.52 -9.01 -3.02
C ASP A 35 11.10 -10.18 -2.21
N ASN A 36 11.52 -9.94 -0.95
CA ASN A 36 12.33 -10.91 -0.20
C ASN A 36 11.65 -11.48 1.07
N GLY A 37 10.48 -10.98 1.46
CA GLY A 37 9.74 -11.44 2.64
C GLY A 37 10.26 -10.90 3.96
N ILE A 38 11.06 -9.82 3.96
CA ILE A 38 11.73 -9.25 5.14
C ILE A 38 11.49 -7.73 5.18
N ASP A 39 11.12 -7.22 6.35
CA ASP A 39 11.18 -5.78 6.69
C ASP A 39 12.66 -5.33 6.76
N ASP A 40 13.21 -4.84 5.66
CA ASP A 40 14.64 -4.49 5.53
C ASP A 40 14.97 -3.11 6.12
N ASP A 41 13.99 -2.21 6.21
CA ASP A 41 14.17 -0.89 6.80
C ASP A 41 13.72 -0.79 8.29
N GLY A 42 13.04 -1.82 8.80
CA GLY A 42 12.62 -1.97 10.18
C GLY A 42 11.40 -1.14 10.57
N ASN A 43 10.58 -0.70 9.61
CA ASN A 43 9.41 0.15 9.85
C ASN A 43 8.13 -0.63 10.21
N GLY A 44 8.18 -1.96 10.17
CA GLY A 44 7.08 -2.86 10.49
C GLY A 44 6.19 -3.26 9.30
N PHE A 45 6.58 -2.89 8.08
CA PHE A 45 5.97 -3.31 6.83
C PHE A 45 6.97 -4.20 6.05
N THR A 46 6.50 -4.95 5.06
CA THR A 46 7.34 -5.93 4.34
C THR A 46 6.93 -5.95 2.89
N ASP A 47 7.91 -5.96 1.99
CA ASP A 47 7.70 -6.07 0.54
C ASP A 47 6.65 -5.06 0.03
N CYS A 48 5.67 -5.48 -0.77
CA CYS A 48 4.62 -4.63 -1.33
C CYS A 48 3.65 -4.04 -0.29
N SER A 49 3.66 -4.56 0.94
CA SER A 49 2.95 -3.90 2.05
C SER A 49 3.72 -2.70 2.61
N ASP A 50 4.98 -2.49 2.21
CA ASP A 50 5.80 -1.35 2.58
C ASP A 50 5.52 -0.12 1.70
N PHE A 51 5.37 1.04 2.34
CA PHE A 51 5.13 2.30 1.63
C PHE A 51 6.34 2.75 0.78
N ALA A 52 7.54 2.25 1.07
CA ALA A 52 8.74 2.43 0.26
C ALA A 52 8.68 1.66 -1.07
N CYS A 53 7.80 0.66 -1.18
CA CYS A 53 7.64 -0.24 -2.33
C CYS A 53 6.45 0.08 -3.24
N VAL A 54 5.66 1.12 -2.94
CA VAL A 54 4.44 1.50 -3.70
C VAL A 54 4.68 1.72 -5.20
N ALA A 55 5.91 2.02 -5.62
CA ALA A 55 6.27 2.22 -7.03
C ALA A 55 7.28 1.18 -7.54
N ASP A 56 7.45 0.06 -6.83
CA ASP A 56 8.30 -1.04 -7.29
C ASP A 56 7.58 -1.84 -8.38
N ASP A 57 8.31 -2.19 -9.45
CA ASP A 57 7.75 -2.92 -10.59
C ASP A 57 7.31 -4.36 -10.23
N MET A 58 7.77 -4.89 -9.09
CA MET A 58 7.37 -6.21 -8.59
C MET A 58 6.05 -6.21 -7.83
N CYS A 59 5.55 -5.02 -7.46
CA CYS A 59 4.28 -4.87 -6.77
C CYS A 59 3.13 -4.59 -7.73
N GLU A 60 1.93 -4.90 -7.27
CA GLU A 60 0.72 -4.70 -8.04
C GLU A 60 0.48 -3.21 -8.34
N GLY A 61 -0.07 -2.91 -9.52
CA GLY A 61 -0.38 -1.53 -9.92
C GLY A 61 0.48 -0.95 -11.04
N ASN A 62 1.07 -1.78 -11.89
CA ASN A 62 1.66 -1.33 -13.14
C ASN A 62 1.13 -2.14 -14.33
N PRO A 63 1.28 -1.67 -15.58
CA PRO A 63 0.68 -2.36 -16.72
C PRO A 63 1.15 -3.80 -16.95
N LEU A 64 2.32 -4.18 -16.43
CA LEU A 64 2.83 -5.55 -16.54
C LEU A 64 2.19 -6.46 -15.48
N THR A 65 2.09 -6.00 -14.23
CA THR A 65 1.51 -6.77 -13.11
C THR A 65 -0.01 -6.87 -13.23
N CYS A 66 -0.69 -5.77 -13.56
CA CYS A 66 -2.15 -5.72 -13.68
C CYS A 66 -2.77 -6.50 -14.84
N THR A 67 -1.98 -7.26 -15.62
CA THR A 67 -2.46 -8.07 -16.75
C THR A 67 -1.77 -9.42 -16.89
N ASP A 68 -0.92 -9.81 -15.93
CA ASP A 68 -0.14 -11.06 -16.03
C ASP A 68 -0.90 -12.29 -15.47
N GLY A 69 -1.99 -12.08 -14.75
CA GLY A 69 -2.81 -13.12 -14.15
C GLY A 69 -2.27 -13.67 -12.83
N ASP A 70 -1.28 -13.02 -12.24
CA ASP A 70 -0.72 -13.32 -10.93
C ASP A 70 -1.16 -12.26 -9.89
N ASP A 71 -1.01 -12.58 -8.61
CA ASP A 71 -1.24 -11.67 -7.48
C ASP A 71 0.16 -11.17 -7.04
N ASN A 72 0.59 -10.04 -7.58
CA ASN A 72 1.98 -9.58 -7.45
C ASN A 72 2.30 -8.97 -6.08
N ASP A 73 1.29 -8.53 -5.31
CA ASP A 73 1.48 -7.97 -3.98
C ASP A 73 1.06 -8.90 -2.82
N GLY A 74 0.42 -10.03 -3.13
CA GLY A 74 0.07 -11.09 -2.20
C GLY A 74 -1.16 -10.78 -1.34
N ASP A 75 -2.01 -9.83 -1.73
CA ASP A 75 -3.19 -9.43 -0.96
C ASP A 75 -4.43 -10.31 -1.22
N GLY A 76 -4.36 -11.19 -2.23
CA GLY A 76 -5.38 -12.15 -2.63
C GLY A 76 -6.29 -11.67 -3.75
N PHE A 77 -6.05 -10.51 -4.34
CA PHE A 77 -6.69 -10.02 -5.56
C PHE A 77 -5.71 -10.13 -6.74
N ILE A 78 -6.25 -10.23 -7.97
CA ILE A 78 -5.47 -10.49 -9.19
C ILE A 78 -5.89 -9.48 -10.25
N ASP A 79 -4.93 -8.89 -10.94
CA ASP A 79 -5.14 -7.98 -12.07
C ASP A 79 -6.23 -6.93 -11.74
N CYS A 80 -7.26 -6.83 -12.58
CA CYS A 80 -8.36 -5.88 -12.42
C CYS A 80 -9.34 -6.18 -11.28
N GLU A 81 -9.21 -7.31 -10.60
CA GLU A 81 -9.88 -7.53 -9.31
C GLU A 81 -9.10 -6.86 -8.16
N ASP A 82 -7.85 -6.47 -8.39
CA ASP A 82 -6.99 -5.75 -7.46
C ASP A 82 -7.27 -4.24 -7.47
N TYR A 83 -7.30 -3.65 -6.28
CA TYR A 83 -7.52 -2.22 -6.09
C TYR A 83 -6.35 -1.36 -6.62
N ASN A 84 -5.12 -1.83 -6.46
CA ASN A 84 -3.91 -1.19 -6.99
C ASN A 84 -3.89 -1.17 -8.52
N CYS A 85 -4.66 -2.05 -9.17
CA CYS A 85 -4.88 -2.01 -10.62
C CYS A 85 -6.10 -1.21 -11.03
N SER A 86 -7.25 -1.45 -10.39
CA SER A 86 -8.52 -0.87 -10.81
C SER A 86 -8.59 0.64 -10.54
N GLN A 87 -7.87 1.14 -9.53
CA GLN A 87 -7.92 2.55 -9.11
C GLN A 87 -6.65 3.34 -9.44
N ASN A 88 -5.67 2.74 -10.11
CA ASN A 88 -4.43 3.40 -10.46
C ASN A 88 -4.50 4.07 -11.83
N CYS A 89 -4.03 5.31 -11.91
CA CYS A 89 -3.91 6.10 -13.13
C CYS A 89 -3.38 5.40 -14.35
N GLU A 90 -2.31 4.62 -14.15
CA GLU A 90 -1.53 4.07 -15.25
C GLU A 90 -2.17 2.79 -15.78
N THR A 91 -3.09 2.20 -15.01
CA THR A 91 -3.68 0.88 -15.25
C THR A 91 -5.20 0.90 -15.31
N ALA A 92 -5.87 1.98 -14.93
CA ALA A 92 -7.33 2.11 -14.95
C ALA A 92 -7.92 1.80 -16.34
N ASP A 93 -7.26 2.26 -17.40
CA ASP A 93 -7.61 1.96 -18.79
C ASP A 93 -7.50 0.46 -19.15
N LEU A 94 -6.61 -0.28 -18.48
CA LEU A 94 -6.45 -1.72 -18.72
C LEU A 94 -7.65 -2.50 -18.23
N CYS A 95 -8.26 -2.04 -17.14
CA CYS A 95 -9.39 -2.70 -16.53
C CYS A 95 -10.72 -2.29 -17.14
N GLY A 96 -10.79 -1.13 -17.79
CA GLY A 96 -12.00 -0.65 -18.46
C GLY A 96 -13.20 -0.50 -17.52
N SER A 97 -12.91 -0.41 -16.22
CA SER A 97 -13.89 -0.41 -15.13
C SER A 97 -14.25 1.01 -14.68
N SER A 98 -13.48 2.01 -15.08
CA SER A 98 -13.55 3.36 -14.53
C SER A 98 -13.33 4.41 -15.60
N GLU A 99 -14.20 5.42 -15.65
CA GLU A 99 -13.98 6.65 -16.40
C GLU A 99 -12.83 7.45 -15.77
N ALA A 100 -11.59 7.16 -16.19
CA ALA A 100 -10.39 7.61 -15.47
C ALA A 100 -9.32 8.30 -16.33
N THR A 101 -9.64 8.69 -17.57
CA THR A 101 -8.72 9.46 -18.43
C THR A 101 -9.22 10.88 -18.66
N VAL A 102 -8.33 11.77 -19.11
CA VAL A 102 -8.74 13.13 -19.47
C VAL A 102 -9.73 13.10 -20.64
N GLU A 103 -9.51 12.19 -21.59
CA GLU A 103 -10.35 12.01 -22.76
C GLU A 103 -11.76 11.55 -22.39
N THR A 104 -11.88 10.49 -21.56
CA THR A 104 -13.18 9.94 -21.18
C THR A 104 -13.92 10.85 -20.20
N CYS A 105 -13.21 11.52 -19.29
CA CYS A 105 -13.82 12.46 -18.33
C CYS A 105 -14.22 13.83 -18.93
N SER A 106 -14.09 14.04 -20.24
CA SER A 106 -14.45 15.30 -20.90
C SER A 106 -15.17 15.14 -22.24
N ASP A 107 -15.60 13.93 -22.60
CA ASP A 107 -16.22 13.66 -23.89
C ASP A 107 -17.76 13.72 -23.90
N GLY A 108 -18.37 13.92 -22.73
CA GLY A 108 -19.82 14.00 -22.57
C GLY A 108 -20.52 12.66 -22.64
N LEU A 109 -19.78 11.56 -22.49
CA LEU A 109 -20.29 10.19 -22.45
C LEU A 109 -20.10 9.61 -21.04
N ASP A 110 -20.91 8.61 -20.73
CA ASP A 110 -20.76 7.74 -19.56
C ASP A 110 -19.98 6.52 -20.05
N ASN A 111 -18.67 6.51 -19.84
CA ASN A 111 -17.75 5.55 -20.47
C ASN A 111 -17.65 4.22 -19.71
N ASP A 112 -18.03 4.18 -18.43
CA ASP A 112 -18.10 2.96 -17.61
C ASP A 112 -19.54 2.46 -17.36
N LEU A 113 -20.54 3.22 -17.80
CA LEU A 113 -21.97 2.89 -17.78
C LEU A 113 -22.57 2.80 -16.37
N ASP A 114 -22.02 3.54 -15.41
CA ASP A 114 -22.51 3.58 -14.02
C ASP A 114 -23.64 4.61 -13.80
N GLY A 115 -23.88 5.47 -14.80
CA GLY A 115 -24.93 6.49 -14.83
C GLY A 115 -24.47 7.90 -14.47
N PHE A 116 -23.18 8.12 -14.23
CA PHE A 116 -22.57 9.43 -14.11
C PHE A 116 -21.77 9.78 -15.39
N ILE A 117 -21.50 11.06 -15.61
CA ILE A 117 -20.88 11.55 -16.86
C ILE A 117 -19.82 12.59 -16.50
N ASP A 118 -18.62 12.47 -17.07
CA ASP A 118 -17.53 13.43 -16.94
C ASP A 118 -17.29 13.83 -15.46
N CYS A 119 -17.21 15.12 -15.15
CA CYS A 119 -16.99 15.60 -13.79
C CYS A 119 -18.16 15.41 -12.81
N ASP A 120 -19.33 14.96 -13.28
CA ASP A 120 -20.40 14.49 -12.38
C ASP A 120 -20.14 13.04 -11.92
N ASP A 121 -19.19 12.34 -12.57
CA ASP A 121 -18.68 11.02 -12.20
C ASP A 121 -17.72 11.07 -11.01
N PHE A 122 -17.79 10.08 -10.12
CA PHE A 122 -16.86 9.96 -8.99
C PHE A 122 -15.48 9.44 -9.43
N ASP A 123 -15.41 8.63 -10.47
CA ASP A 123 -14.16 8.11 -11.03
C ASP A 123 -13.35 9.23 -11.70
N CYS A 124 -14.04 10.27 -12.21
CA CYS A 124 -13.42 11.52 -12.68
C CYS A 124 -13.19 12.54 -11.57
N SER A 125 -14.21 12.89 -10.79
CA SER A 125 -14.14 14.00 -9.81
C SER A 125 -13.28 13.70 -8.59
N ARG A 126 -13.07 12.42 -8.26
CA ARG A 126 -12.25 11.96 -7.13
C ARG A 126 -11.02 11.19 -7.59
N ASN A 127 -10.71 11.27 -8.89
CA ASN A 127 -9.56 10.65 -9.49
C ASN A 127 -8.25 11.06 -8.79
N THR A 128 -7.34 10.12 -8.60
CA THR A 128 -6.03 10.35 -7.96
C THR A 128 -5.00 10.95 -8.91
N CYS A 129 -5.25 10.90 -10.22
CA CYS A 129 -4.36 11.35 -11.27
C CYS A 129 -4.48 12.86 -11.45
N ASP A 130 -3.35 13.55 -11.37
CA ASP A 130 -3.30 15.00 -11.39
C ASP A 130 -4.01 15.63 -12.60
N ALA A 131 -3.88 15.01 -13.78
CA ALA A 131 -4.48 15.52 -15.01
C ALA A 131 -6.03 15.46 -14.98
N VAL A 132 -6.59 14.33 -14.55
CA VAL A 132 -8.04 14.11 -14.46
C VAL A 132 -8.63 14.91 -13.31
N ARG A 133 -7.97 14.90 -12.15
CA ARG A 133 -8.38 15.70 -11.00
C ARG A 133 -8.40 17.20 -11.30
N ALA A 134 -7.43 17.69 -12.08
CA ALA A 134 -7.38 19.09 -12.47
C ALA A 134 -8.52 19.50 -13.42
N LEU A 135 -9.00 18.56 -14.25
CA LEU A 135 -10.12 18.79 -15.16
C LEU A 135 -11.40 19.20 -14.40
N CYS A 136 -11.71 18.50 -13.30
CA CYS A 136 -12.92 18.73 -12.53
C CYS A 136 -12.77 19.75 -11.38
N ALA A 137 -11.57 20.29 -11.19
CA ALA A 137 -11.29 21.27 -10.14
C ALA A 137 -11.64 22.72 -10.52
N ASP A 138 -11.87 23.02 -11.81
CA ASP A 138 -12.20 24.37 -12.28
C ASP A 138 -13.63 24.42 -12.83
N PRO A 139 -14.63 24.78 -12.00
CA PRO A 139 -15.97 25.06 -12.48
C PRO A 139 -15.92 26.39 -13.21
N GLY A 140 -15.84 26.36 -14.54
CA GLY A 140 -15.82 27.55 -15.40
C GLY A 140 -16.90 28.59 -15.07
#